data_AF-A0A928RR34-F1
#
_entry.id   AF-A0A928RR34-F1
#
_cell.length_a   1.000
_cell.length_b   1.000
_cell.length_c   1.000
_cell.angle_alpha   90.00
_cell.angle_beta   90.00
_cell.angle_gamma   90.00
#
_symmetry.space_group_name_H-M   'P 1'
#
loop_
_entity.id
_entity.type
_entity.pdbx_description
1 polymer ?
#
loop_
_entity_poly.entity_id
_entity_poly.type
_entity_poly.pdbx_seq_one_letter_code
_entity_poly.pdbx_strand_id
1 'polypeptide(L)'
;MYTCKITVVKKASYSDLIEKYENPIQHACEIEEGQIFFSKNGQKPDGLCDSAWESMAYFVKELARGGGNFYDGWMKNEKSAMISCNDGFRPVSFYIEVTDCKEKGNE
;
A
#
# COMPACT_ATOMS: atom_id res chain seq x y z
N MET A 1 7.53 -1.81 17.23
CA MET A 1 7.11 -2.60 16.04
C MET A 1 8.09 -2.31 14.92
N TYR A 2 8.10 -3.08 13.83
CA TYR A 2 8.93 -2.77 12.66
C TYR A 2 8.33 -1.62 11.85
N THR A 3 9.20 -0.89 11.14
CA THR A 3 8.75 0.10 10.14
C THR A 3 8.56 -0.60 8.80
N CYS A 4 7.42 -0.36 8.16
CA CYS A 4 7.15 -0.84 6.80
C CYS A 4 7.39 0.28 5.80
N LYS A 5 8.10 -0.03 4.71
CA LYS A 5 8.25 0.83 3.55
C LYS A 5 7.19 0.45 2.52
N ILE A 6 6.46 1.43 2.04
CA ILE A 6 5.40 1.29 1.05
C ILE A 6 5.86 2.05 -0.19
N THR A 7 6.13 1.33 -1.27
CA THR A 7 6.58 1.91 -2.54
C THR A 7 5.45 1.87 -3.54
N VAL A 8 5.16 2.99 -4.19
CA VAL A 8 4.23 3.05 -5.31
C VAL A 8 4.92 2.47 -6.52
N VAL A 9 4.48 1.29 -6.97
CA VAL A 9 5.15 0.57 -8.06
C VAL A 9 4.54 0.89 -9.40
N LYS A 10 3.21 0.94 -9.48
CA LYS A 10 2.52 1.11 -10.76
C LYS A 10 1.14 1.73 -10.58
N LYS A 11 0.74 2.55 -11.54
CA LYS A 11 -0.61 3.09 -11.68
C LYS A 11 -1.20 2.57 -12.99
N ALA A 12 -2.33 1.87 -12.90
CA ALA A 12 -3.10 1.49 -14.07
C ALA A 12 -4.18 2.55 -14.35
N SER A 13 -4.68 2.56 -15.58
CA SER A 13 -5.85 3.33 -15.98
C SER A 13 -6.63 2.53 -17.01
N TYR A 14 -7.91 2.27 -16.72
CA TYR A 14 -8.81 1.53 -17.58
C TYR A 14 -9.77 2.49 -18.28
N SER A 15 -9.32 3.09 -19.38
CA SER A 15 -10.05 4.15 -20.08
C SER A 15 -11.41 3.68 -20.61
N ASP A 16 -11.54 2.40 -20.99
CA ASP A 16 -12.77 1.77 -21.44
C ASP A 16 -13.84 1.71 -20.34
N LEU A 17 -13.43 1.41 -19.10
CA LEU A 17 -14.33 1.40 -17.94
C LEU A 17 -14.69 2.82 -17.49
N ILE A 18 -13.73 3.74 -17.56
CA ILE A 18 -13.93 5.16 -17.23
C ILE A 18 -14.99 5.75 -18.16
N GLU A 19 -14.83 5.59 -19.47
CA GLU A 19 -15.76 6.13 -20.47
C GLU A 19 -17.19 5.59 -20.27
N LYS A 20 -17.32 4.33 -19.83
CA LYS A 20 -18.61 3.66 -19.73
C LYS A 20 -19.32 3.86 -18.39
N TYR A 21 -18.58 4.01 -17.29
CA TYR A 21 -19.15 3.92 -15.93
C TYR A 21 -18.73 5.05 -14.99
N GLU A 22 -17.70 5.82 -15.30
CA GLU A 22 -17.22 6.89 -14.43
C GLU A 22 -17.85 8.24 -14.79
N ASN A 23 -18.36 8.95 -13.79
CA ASN A 23 -18.76 10.35 -13.97
C ASN A 23 -17.52 11.25 -14.11
N PRO A 24 -17.61 12.40 -14.79
CA PRO A 24 -16.51 13.36 -14.82
C PRO A 24 -16.03 13.71 -13.41
N ILE A 25 -14.78 13.39 -13.10
CA ILE A 25 -14.16 13.70 -11.81
C ILE A 25 -13.37 15.01 -11.89
N GLN A 26 -13.40 15.79 -10.81
CA GLN A 26 -12.61 17.02 -10.71
C GLN A 26 -11.17 16.78 -10.23
N HIS A 27 -10.96 15.78 -9.37
CA HIS A 27 -9.66 15.47 -8.78
C HIS A 27 -9.37 13.98 -8.84
N ALA A 28 -8.37 13.60 -9.64
CA ALA A 28 -7.87 12.23 -9.71
C ALA A 28 -6.85 11.98 -8.58
N CYS A 29 -6.57 10.70 -8.29
CA CYS A 29 -5.53 10.32 -7.35
C CYS A 29 -4.17 10.94 -7.71
N GLU A 30 -3.60 11.72 -6.79
CA GLU A 30 -2.34 12.48 -6.94
C GLU A 30 -1.08 11.64 -6.67
N ILE A 31 -1.25 10.37 -6.31
CA ILE A 31 -0.12 9.46 -6.10
C ILE A 31 0.58 9.17 -7.44
N GLU A 32 1.91 9.25 -7.40
CA GLU A 32 2.83 9.05 -8.53
C GLU A 32 3.69 7.79 -8.33
N GLU A 33 4.01 7.13 -9.45
CA GLU A 33 4.91 5.98 -9.45
C GLU A 33 6.30 6.35 -8.91
N GLY A 34 6.88 5.48 -8.10
CA GLY A 34 8.17 5.72 -7.43
C GLY A 34 8.08 6.49 -6.12
N GLN A 35 6.91 7.03 -5.75
CA GLN A 35 6.72 7.62 -4.41
C GLN A 35 6.89 6.56 -3.31
N ILE A 36 7.40 6.98 -2.16
CA ILE A 36 7.68 6.11 -1.02
C ILE A 36 7.03 6.68 0.22
N PHE A 37 6.30 5.84 0.93
CA PHE A 37 5.71 6.14 2.23
C PHE A 37 6.32 5.22 3.29
N PHE A 38 6.42 5.71 4.52
CA PHE A 38 6.87 4.93 5.66
C PHE A 38 5.76 4.80 6.69
N SER A 39 5.33 3.56 6.93
CA SER A 39 4.39 3.23 8.00
C SER A 39 5.18 2.83 9.24
N LYS A 40 5.27 3.75 10.21
CA LYS A 40 5.87 3.50 11.51
C LYS A 40 4.85 2.83 12.44
N ASN A 41 5.26 1.76 13.11
CA ASN A 41 4.43 1.01 14.05
C ASN A 41 3.04 0.59 13.51
N GLY A 42 2.97 0.29 12.19
CA GLY A 42 1.72 -0.12 11.54
C GLY A 42 0.66 0.99 11.41
N GLN A 43 1.06 2.26 11.49
CA GLN A 43 0.17 3.42 11.36
C GLN A 43 0.10 3.92 9.92
N LYS A 44 -1.01 4.55 9.57
CA LYS A 44 -1.19 5.16 8.24
C LYS A 44 -0.12 6.24 8.03
N PRO A 45 0.65 6.21 6.93
CA PRO A 45 1.54 7.30 6.57
C PRO A 45 0.78 8.57 6.19
N ASP A 46 1.36 9.73 6.49
CA ASP A 46 0.84 11.00 6.00
C ASP A 46 0.91 11.06 4.47
N GLY A 47 -0.12 11.65 3.84
CA GLY A 47 -0.24 11.75 2.39
C GLY A 47 -0.78 10.50 1.68
N LEU A 48 -0.93 9.37 2.38
CA LEU A 48 -1.62 8.20 1.83
C LEU A 48 -3.14 8.34 1.99
N CYS A 49 -3.89 8.12 0.90
CA CYS A 49 -5.35 8.20 0.94
C CYS A 49 -5.97 7.08 1.77
N ASP A 50 -7.11 7.35 2.40
CA ASP A 50 -7.78 6.39 3.30
C ASP A 50 -8.18 5.11 2.58
N SER A 51 -8.69 5.22 1.35
CA SER A 51 -9.09 4.07 0.53
C SER A 51 -7.94 3.10 0.25
N ALA A 52 -6.75 3.64 -0.08
CA ALA A 52 -5.56 2.81 -0.27
C ALA A 52 -5.10 2.20 1.06
N TRP A 53 -5.11 2.99 2.14
CA TRP A 53 -4.74 2.50 3.46
C TRP A 53 -5.63 1.36 3.93
N GLU A 54 -6.95 1.48 3.83
CA GLU A 54 -7.90 0.42 4.22
C GLU A 54 -7.63 -0.90 3.49
N SER A 55 -7.29 -0.82 2.21
CA SER A 55 -6.95 -1.98 1.38
C SER A 55 -5.67 -2.70 1.84
N MET A 56 -4.70 -1.98 2.42
CA MET A 56 -3.40 -2.54 2.81
C MET A 56 -3.13 -2.63 4.32
N ALA A 57 -3.95 -2.00 5.16
CA ALA A 57 -3.71 -1.81 6.60
C ALA A 57 -3.50 -3.14 7.34
N TYR A 58 -4.23 -4.19 6.96
CA TYR A 58 -4.04 -5.53 7.51
C TYR A 58 -2.61 -6.04 7.28
N PHE A 59 -2.15 -6.04 6.03
CA PHE A 59 -0.81 -6.51 5.66
C PHE A 59 0.28 -5.68 6.33
N VAL A 60 0.14 -4.35 6.32
CA VAL A 60 1.10 -3.44 6.95
C VAL A 60 1.22 -3.70 8.45
N LYS A 61 0.09 -3.88 9.16
CA LYS A 61 0.09 -4.15 10.61
C LYS A 61 0.69 -5.51 10.94
N GLU A 62 0.37 -6.54 10.17
CA GLU A 62 0.93 -7.89 10.39
C GLU A 62 2.43 -7.94 10.08
N LEU A 63 2.88 -7.29 9.01
CA LEU A 63 4.30 -7.11 8.72
C LEU A 63 5.02 -6.33 9.83
N ALA A 64 4.42 -5.24 10.32
CA ALA A 64 4.98 -4.44 11.42
C ALA A 64 5.09 -5.21 12.75
N ARG A 65 4.28 -6.25 12.95
CA ARG A 65 4.37 -7.18 14.10
C ARG A 65 5.43 -8.26 13.94
N GLY A 66 6.06 -8.36 12.76
CA GLY A 66 7.01 -9.41 12.43
C GLY A 66 6.36 -10.66 11.82
N GLY A 67 5.07 -10.59 11.49
CA GLY A 67 4.36 -11.59 10.68
C GLY A 67 4.85 -11.59 9.24
N GLY A 68 4.05 -12.18 8.35
CA GLY A 68 4.38 -12.34 6.94
C GLY A 68 3.94 -13.70 6.41
N ASN A 69 4.51 -14.10 5.29
CA ASN A 69 4.18 -15.32 4.56
C ASN A 69 2.67 -15.45 4.30
N PHE A 70 2.07 -14.35 3.84
CA PHE A 70 0.63 -14.28 3.58
C PHE A 70 0.20 -15.32 2.55
N TYR A 71 -1.01 -15.87 2.73
CA TYR A 71 -1.66 -16.80 1.81
C TYR A 71 -0.74 -17.95 1.36
N ASP A 72 -0.09 -18.62 2.31
CA ASP A 72 0.78 -19.78 2.08
C ASP A 72 1.91 -19.55 1.07
N GLY A 73 2.60 -18.39 1.16
CA GLY A 73 3.76 -18.10 0.32
C GLY A 73 3.43 -17.39 -0.99
N TRP A 74 2.42 -16.52 -0.99
CA TRP A 74 2.02 -15.74 -2.17
C TRP A 74 3.15 -14.87 -2.74
N MET A 75 3.97 -14.29 -1.87
CA MET A 75 5.07 -13.40 -2.25
C MET A 75 6.41 -14.12 -2.21
N LYS A 76 7.30 -13.83 -3.18
CA LYS A 76 8.69 -14.34 -3.20
C LYS A 76 9.48 -13.97 -1.93
N ASN A 77 9.18 -12.82 -1.35
CA ASN A 77 9.72 -12.40 -0.06
C ASN A 77 8.58 -12.49 0.97
N GLU A 78 8.74 -13.38 1.95
CA GLU A 78 7.76 -13.62 3.01
C GLU A 78 7.49 -12.37 3.87
N LYS A 79 8.41 -11.42 3.93
CA LYS A 79 8.26 -10.15 4.66
C LYS A 79 7.77 -9.01 3.77
N SER A 80 7.01 -9.34 2.72
CA SER A 80 6.46 -8.36 1.79
C SER A 80 5.03 -8.68 1.34
N ALA A 81 4.36 -7.67 0.80
CA ALA A 81 3.04 -7.79 0.17
C ALA A 81 2.95 -6.84 -1.03
N MET A 82 2.19 -7.24 -2.07
CA MET A 82 1.86 -6.39 -3.21
C MET A 82 0.35 -6.15 -3.22
N ILE A 83 -0.09 -4.94 -2.87
CA ILE A 83 -1.51 -4.61 -2.68
C ILE A 83 -1.90 -3.47 -3.60
N SER A 84 -3.10 -3.54 -4.18
CA SER A 84 -3.66 -2.43 -4.96
C SER A 84 -4.67 -1.61 -4.15
N CYS A 85 -4.78 -0.33 -4.47
CA CYS A 85 -5.96 0.46 -4.13
C CYS A 85 -7.21 -0.22 -4.71
N ASN A 86 -8.35 -0.04 -4.04
CA ASN A 86 -9.67 -0.50 -4.48
C ASN A 86 -10.31 0.39 -5.56
N ASP A 87 -9.61 1.40 -6.10
CA ASP A 87 -10.06 2.17 -7.26
C ASP A 87 -10.14 1.25 -8.49
N GLY A 88 -11.36 0.92 -8.91
CA GLY A 88 -11.63 0.03 -10.05
C GLY A 88 -11.31 0.63 -11.42
N PHE A 89 -11.09 1.95 -11.51
CA PHE A 89 -10.79 2.65 -12.76
C PHE A 89 -9.30 2.95 -12.89
N ARG A 90 -8.67 3.37 -11.80
CA ARG A 90 -7.27 3.78 -11.73
C ARG A 90 -6.55 3.14 -10.54
N PRO A 91 -6.48 1.81 -10.45
CA PRO A 91 -5.85 1.16 -9.30
C PRO A 91 -4.35 1.47 -9.28
N VAL A 92 -3.86 1.77 -8.08
CA VAL A 92 -2.44 1.97 -7.79
C VAL A 92 -1.92 0.75 -7.05
N SER A 93 -0.86 0.14 -7.55
CA SER A 93 -0.17 -1.00 -6.94
C SER A 93 0.97 -0.53 -6.03
N PHE A 94 0.95 -1.02 -4.80
CA PHE A 94 1.90 -0.71 -3.75
C PHE A 94 2.68 -1.96 -3.35
N TYR A 95 4.01 -1.85 -3.31
CA TYR A 95 4.88 -2.86 -2.74
C TYR A 95 5.22 -2.49 -1.30
N ILE A 96 4.93 -3.41 -0.38
CA ILE A 96 5.07 -3.21 1.05
C ILE A 96 6.15 -4.18 1.53
N GLU A 97 7.16 -3.66 2.22
CA GLU A 97 8.26 -4.46 2.76
C GLU A 97 8.62 -3.98 4.17
N VAL A 98 9.04 -4.92 5.02
CA VAL A 98 9.59 -4.60 6.34
C VAL A 98 11.00 -4.04 6.17
N THR A 99 11.28 -2.90 6.80
CA THR A 99 12.64 -2.39 6.92
C THR A 99 13.32 -2.97 8.16
N ASP A 100 14.64 -3.18 8.09
CA ASP A 100 15.43 -3.73 9.21
C ASP A 100 15.45 -2.85 10.47
N CYS A 101 14.93 -1.62 10.38
CA CYS A 101 14.81 -0.70 11.50
C CYS A 101 13.66 -1.09 12.44
N LYS A 102 13.98 -1.80 13.52
CA LYS A 102 13.11 -1.84 14.72
C LYS A 102 13.14 -0.46 15.37
N GLU A 103 11.98 0.19 15.51
CA GLU A 103 11.89 1.32 16.43
C GLU A 103 12.04 0.76 17.86
N LYS A 104 13.05 1.25 18.59
CA LYS A 104 13.20 0.96 20.01
C LYS A 104 11.96 1.52 20.71
N GLY A 105 11.17 0.64 21.32
CA GLY A 105 10.06 1.07 22.17
C GLY A 105 10.64 1.94 23.28
N ASN A 106 10.13 3.16 23.42
CA ASN A 106 10.31 3.90 24.66
C ASN A 106 9.56 3.11 25.74
N GLU A 107 10.34 2.67 26.71
CA GLU A 107 9.93 2.00 27.96
C GLU A 107 8.97 2.89 28.77
#